data_AF-A0A0R2Q5D8-F1
#
_entry.id   AF-A0A0R2Q5D8-F1
#
_cell.length_a   1.000
_cell.length_b   1.000
_cell.length_c   1.000
_cell.angle_alpha   90.00
_cell.angle_beta   90.00
_cell.angle_gamma   90.00
#
_symmetry.space_group_name_H-M   'P 1'
#
loop_
_entity.id
_entity.type
_entity.pdbx_description
1 polymer ?
#
loop_
_entity_poly.entity_id
_entity_poly.type
_entity_poly.pdbx_seq_one_letter_code
_entity_poly.pdbx_strand_id
1 'polypeptide(L)' 'MGDDGSCPQCFAIADMPSAHGSITAKNLDLKKLAAHDEQDIPLPWHFKLLVGALLLYLSWRVIELFR' A
#
# COMPACT_ATOMS: atom_id res chain seq x y z
N MET A 1 7.01 -13.29 3.75
CA MET A 1 7.82 -14.11 4.67
C MET A 1 7.55 -15.57 4.35
N GLY A 2 8.58 -16.42 4.35
CA GLY A 2 8.36 -17.87 4.31
C GLY A 2 7.66 -18.34 5.58
N ASP A 3 7.02 -19.51 5.54
CA ASP A 3 6.27 -20.09 6.66
C ASP A 3 7.17 -20.38 7.89
N ASP A 4 8.49 -20.36 7.69
CA ASP A 4 9.56 -20.51 8.68
C ASP A 4 10.08 -19.17 9.25
N GLY A 5 9.49 -18.04 8.85
CA GLY A 5 9.94 -16.70 9.25
C GLY A 5 11.16 -16.20 8.48
N SER A 6 11.64 -16.93 7.47
CA SER A 6 12.77 -16.53 6.66
C SER A 6 12.42 -15.41 5.66
N CYS A 7 13.37 -14.52 5.43
CA CYS A 7 13.24 -13.45 4.45
C CYS A 7 13.37 -14.02 3.02
N PRO A 8 12.35 -13.89 2.17
CA PRO A 8 12.28 -14.59 0.87
C PRO A 8 13.23 -14.03 -0.20
N GLN A 9 13.93 -12.91 0.07
CA GLN A 9 14.87 -12.29 -0.86
C GLN A 9 16.33 -12.61 -0.54
N CYS A 10 16.69 -12.72 0.74
CA CYS A 10 18.08 -12.94 1.17
C CYS A 10 18.29 -14.29 1.87
N PHE A 11 17.24 -15.10 2.02
CA PHE A 11 17.27 -16.41 2.69
C PHE A 11 17.88 -16.37 4.09
N ALA A 12 17.86 -15.21 4.73
CA ALA A 12 18.29 -15.04 6.12
C ALA A 12 17.11 -15.34 7.04
N ILE A 13 17.37 -16.14 8.08
CA ILE A 13 16.47 -16.33 9.21
C ILE A 13 16.40 -14.99 9.93
N ALA A 14 15.19 -14.48 10.15
CA ALA A 14 15.00 -13.19 10.82
C ALA A 14 15.33 -13.33 12.31
N ASP A 15 16.61 -13.24 12.66
CA ASP A 15 17.01 -12.94 14.02
C ASP A 15 16.36 -11.62 14.43
N MET A 16 15.73 -11.60 15.61
CA MET A 16 15.23 -10.36 16.22
C MET A 16 16.32 -9.31 16.12
N PRO A 17 16.05 -8.13 15.55
CA PRO A 17 17.11 -7.24 15.08
C PRO A 17 17.94 -6.73 16.25
N SER A 18 19.05 -7.42 16.50
CA SER A 18 20.26 -6.85 17.07
C SER A 18 21.21 -6.54 15.91
N ALA A 19 20.69 -5.88 14.88
CA ALA A 19 21.47 -5.34 13.78
C ALA A 19 22.22 -4.09 14.28
N HIS A 20 23.25 -4.31 15.09
CA HIS A 20 24.31 -3.34 15.38
C HIS A 20 23.84 -1.92 15.80
N GLY A 21 22.94 -1.83 16.77
CA GLY A 21 22.53 -0.57 17.39
C GLY A 21 21.01 -0.49 17.63
N SER A 22 20.61 0.04 18.78
CA SER A 22 19.21 0.27 19.13
C SER A 22 18.48 1.02 18.01
N ILE A 23 17.43 0.42 17.44
CA ILE A 23 16.48 1.11 16.56
C ILE A 23 15.72 2.12 17.41
N THR A 24 16.25 3.35 17.47
CA THR A 24 15.60 4.49 18.11
C THR A 24 14.92 5.33 17.03
N ALA A 25 13.93 6.14 17.43
CA ALA A 25 13.24 7.09 16.54
C ALA A 25 14.19 8.08 15.80
N LYS A 26 15.48 8.10 16.16
CA LYS A 26 16.53 8.95 15.56
C LYS A 26 17.27 8.28 14.41
N ASN A 27 17.24 6.94 14.31
CA ASN A 27 17.91 6.17 13.24
C ASN A 27 16.93 5.55 12.24
N LEU A 28 15.63 5.58 12.56
CA LEU A 28 14.57 5.12 11.67
C LEU A 28 13.84 6.32 11.07
N ASP A 29 14.25 6.71 9.87
CA ASP A 29 13.64 7.83 9.16
C ASP A 29 12.34 7.40 8.47
N LEU A 30 11.23 7.45 9.21
CA LEU A 30 9.90 7.07 8.73
C LEU A 30 9.49 7.85 7.49
N LYS A 31 9.96 9.09 7.33
CA LYS A 31 9.67 9.93 6.17
C LYS A 31 10.32 9.36 4.90
N LYS A 32 11.53 8.81 5.01
CA LYS A 32 12.23 8.15 3.90
C LYS A 32 11.57 6.82 3.49
N LEU A 33 11.03 6.06 4.44
CA LEU A 33 10.26 4.84 4.13
C LEU A 33 8.88 5.17 3.55
N ALA A 34 8.17 6.15 4.11
CA ALA A 34 6.86 6.59 3.60
C ALA A 34 6.98 7.20 2.20
N ALA A 35 8.06 7.93 1.91
CA ALA A 35 8.33 8.45 0.57
C ALA A 35 8.58 7.35 -0.49
N HIS A 36 8.88 6.12 -0.08
CA HIS A 36 9.04 5.00 -1.01
C HIS A 36 7.69 4.36 -1.42
N ASP A 37 6.59 4.74 -0.75
CA ASP A 37 5.21 4.31 -1.02
C ASP A 37 4.45 5.32 -1.91
N GLU A 38 5.02 6.51 -2.14
CA GLU A 38 4.54 7.48 -3.15
C GLU A 38 5.04 7.17 -4.56
N GLN A 39 5.28 5.89 -4.86
CA GLN A 39 5.39 5.48 -6.25
C GLN A 39 4.01 5.72 -6.85
N ASP A 40 3.92 6.63 -7.82
CA ASP A 40 2.81 6.75 -8.76
C ASP A 40 2.65 5.40 -9.49
N ILE A 41 2.10 4.40 -8.80
CA ILE A 41 1.75 3.13 -9.41
C ILE A 41 0.57 3.47 -10.30
N PRO A 42 0.73 3.41 -11.64
CA PRO A 42 -0.34 3.78 -12.55
C PRO A 42 -1.54 2.91 -12.23
N LEU A 43 -2.64 3.53 -11.78
CA LEU A 43 -3.82 2.79 -11.40
C LEU A 43 -4.26 1.91 -12.58
N PRO A 44 -4.53 0.62 -12.34
CA PRO A 44 -4.83 -0.29 -13.42
C PRO A 44 -6.09 0.18 -14.16
N TRP A 45 -6.11 0.06 -15.49
CA TRP A 45 -7.13 0.63 -16.36
C TRP A 45 -8.57 0.25 -15.97
N HIS A 46 -8.77 -0.96 -15.43
CA HIS A 46 -10.06 -1.45 -14.97
C HIS A 46 -10.59 -0.68 -13.75
N PHE A 47 -9.73 -0.11 -12.91
CA PHE A 47 -10.16 0.73 -11.79
C PHE A 47 -10.90 1.98 -12.28
N LYS A 48 -10.43 2.57 -13.38
CA LYS A 48 -11.06 3.73 -14.00
C LYS A 48 -12.46 3.39 -14.55
N LEU A 49 -12.66 2.16 -15.05
CA LEU A 49 -13.98 1.67 -15.44
C LEU A 49 -14.93 1.51 -14.25
N LEU A 50 -14.44 0.95 -13.13
CA LEU A 50 -15.24 0.82 -11.91
C LEU A 50 -15.70 2.18 -11.38
N VAL A 51 -14.80 3.17 -11.33
CA VAL A 51 -15.14 4.54 -10.93
C VAL A 51 -16.14 5.18 -11.90
N GLY A 52 -15.96 5.01 -13.21
CA GLY A 52 -16.89 5.51 -14.22
C GLY A 52 -18.29 4.92 -14.10
N ALA A 53 -18.39 3.60 -13.94
CA ALA A 53 -19.66 2.90 -13.73
C ALA A 53 -20.34 3.33 -12.42
N LEU A 54 -19.58 3.50 -11.35
CA LEU A 54 -20.08 3.98 -10.06
C LEU A 54 -20.69 5.39 -10.19
N LEU A 55 -19.98 6.32 -10.83
CA LEU A 55 -20.48 7.69 -11.02
C LEU A 55 -21.74 7.72 -11.90
N LEU A 56 -21.78 6.92 -12.97
CA LEU A 56 -22.96 6.80 -13.82
C LEU A 56 -24.17 6.27 -13.04
N TYR A 57 -23.99 5.20 -12.26
CA TYR A 57 -25.05 4.64 -11.44
C TYR A 57 -25.55 5.63 -10.38
N LEU A 58 -24.63 6.28 -9.66
CA LEU A 58 -25.00 7.28 -8.64
C LEU A 58 -25.72 8.48 -9.26
N SER A 59 -25.27 8.95 -10.42
CA SER A 59 -25.93 10.05 -11.13
C SER A 59 -27.35 9.68 -11.54
N TRP A 60 -27.52 8.50 -12.15
CA TRP A 60 -28.85 7.95 -12.47
C TRP A 60 -29.73 7.86 -11.22
N ARG A 61 -29.19 7.32 -10.13
CA ARG A 61 -29.92 7.13 -8.87
C ARG A 61 -30.35 8.44 -8.24
N VAL A 62 -29.52 9.47 -8.30
CA VAL A 62 -29.86 10.83 -7.83
C VAL A 62 -30.99 11.41 -8.66
N ILE A 63 -30.94 11.29 -9.99
CA ILE A 63 -32.03 11.76 -10.87
C ILE A 63 -33.33 11.01 -10.56
N GLU A 64 -33.26 9.69 -10.39
CA GLU A 64 -34.43 8.86 -10.05
C GLU A 64 -35.03 9.23 -8.69
N LEU A 65 -34.21 9.64 -7.71
CA LEU A 65 -34.69 10.02 -6.38
C LEU A 65 -35.48 11.33 -6.40
N PHE A 66 -35.12 12.26 -7.28
CA PHE A 66 -35.74 13.58 -7.39
C PHE A 66 -36.76 13.70 -8.54
N ARG A 67 -36.97 12.63 -9.32
CA ARG A 67 -37.97 12.55 -10.39
C ARG A 67 -39.25 11.88 -9.89
#